data_AF-A0A0J0YC85-F1
#
_entry.id   AF-A0A0J0YC85-F1
#
_cell.length_a   1.000
_cell.length_b   1.000
_cell.length_c   1.000
_cell.angle_alpha   90.00
_cell.angle_beta   90.00
_cell.angle_gamma   90.00
#
_symmetry.space_group_name_H-M   'P 1'
#
loop_
_entity.id
_entity.type
_entity.pdbx_description
1 polymer ?
#
loop_
_entity_poly.entity_id
_entity_poly.type
_entity_poly.pdbx_seq_one_letter_code
_entity_poly.pdbx_strand_id
1 'polypeptide(L)'
;MVIYTVAVGTYTAATQAVADALAQDDVNKNGQAYANAGTNGSCSFKNVAKSGSFTKNNCGVGGTGSVVIYTVAAGTYTAATQAVADASAQDDVNKNGQAYANAGTNGSCSFKNVAKSGSFTKNNCGVGGTGSVVIYTVAAGKYTASTQAAADALAQDDVNKNGQAYANAGTNGSCTYKSTKSSYFVRNNCDTAGGMGSSVEYSATATSNISQADADAKAWADVNNNGQNFANIRGKCELETQVFHFRGNGQGSYIVYIDRYGDEVTSELSNWGVGPCGAIVAVSIIKIFNGSACSGGEEVEPGGGE
;
A
#
# COMPACT_ATOMS: atom_id res chain seq x y z
N MET A 1 -5.54 36.88 -72.08
CA MET A 1 -6.02 37.35 -73.40
C MET A 1 -4.83 37.97 -74.11
N VAL A 2 -4.63 37.63 -75.38
CA VAL A 2 -3.68 38.32 -76.27
C VAL A 2 -4.44 38.79 -77.49
N ILE A 3 -3.96 39.86 -78.11
CA ILE A 3 -4.51 40.39 -79.35
C ILE A 3 -3.49 40.14 -80.45
N TYR A 4 -3.93 39.52 -81.54
CA TYR A 4 -3.20 39.50 -82.80
C TYR A 4 -3.84 40.53 -83.73
N THR A 5 -3.03 41.42 -84.30
CA THR A 5 -3.48 42.51 -85.17
C THR A 5 -2.59 42.62 -86.38
N VAL A 6 -3.19 42.46 -87.55
CA VAL A 6 -2.60 42.82 -88.84
C VAL A 6 -2.45 44.34 -88.89
N ALA A 7 -1.30 44.83 -89.38
CA ALA A 7 -1.06 46.26 -89.47
C ALA A 7 -1.79 46.88 -90.69
N VAL A 8 -2.16 48.15 -90.58
CA VAL A 8 -2.78 48.88 -91.70
C VAL A 8 -1.78 48.92 -92.86
N GLY A 9 -2.21 48.45 -94.03
CA GLY A 9 -1.38 48.38 -95.24
C GLY A 9 -0.58 47.09 -95.43
N THR A 10 -0.70 46.08 -94.56
CA THR A 10 -0.05 44.76 -94.75
C THR A 10 -0.55 44.03 -96.00
N TYR A 11 -1.81 44.21 -96.38
CA TYR A 11 -2.41 43.64 -97.60
C TYR A 11 -2.91 44.74 -98.53
N THR A 12 -2.66 44.59 -99.83
CA THR A 12 -3.13 45.49 -100.88
C THR A 12 -3.85 44.68 -101.96
N ALA A 13 -4.98 45.20 -102.46
CA ALA A 13 -5.83 44.51 -103.41
C ALA A 13 -6.61 45.51 -104.28
N ALA A 14 -7.28 45.01 -105.33
CA ALA A 14 -8.04 45.82 -106.27
C ALA A 14 -9.27 46.52 -105.66
N THR A 15 -9.76 46.08 -104.50
CA THR A 15 -10.81 46.75 -103.72
C THR A 15 -10.54 46.60 -102.22
N GLN A 16 -11.08 47.52 -101.41
CA GLN A 16 -10.97 47.47 -99.95
C GLN A 16 -11.46 46.14 -99.37
N ALA A 17 -12.64 45.67 -99.80
CA ALA A 17 -13.23 44.42 -99.32
C ALA A 17 -12.36 43.17 -99.57
N VAL A 18 -11.52 43.15 -100.63
CA VAL A 18 -10.57 42.05 -100.86
C VAL A 18 -9.34 42.19 -99.97
N ALA A 19 -8.87 43.41 -99.68
CA ALA A 19 -7.79 43.62 -98.71
C ALA A 19 -8.22 43.27 -97.28
N ASP A 20 -9.45 43.64 -96.89
CA ASP A 20 -10.06 43.31 -95.60
C ASP A 20 -10.23 41.78 -95.45
N ALA A 21 -10.67 41.09 -96.50
CA ALA A 21 -10.79 39.63 -96.50
C ALA A 21 -9.43 38.94 -96.31
N LEU A 22 -8.37 39.41 -96.99
CA LEU A 22 -7.00 38.89 -96.82
C LEU A 22 -6.47 39.13 -95.40
N ALA A 23 -6.74 40.29 -94.80
CA ALA A 23 -6.39 40.59 -93.42
C ALA A 23 -7.16 39.72 -92.41
N GLN A 24 -8.45 39.47 -92.66
CA GLN A 24 -9.28 38.61 -91.82
C GLN A 24 -8.88 37.13 -91.91
N ASP A 25 -8.53 36.64 -93.10
CA ASP A 25 -7.99 35.29 -93.29
C ASP A 25 -6.65 35.11 -92.56
N ASP A 26 -5.77 36.13 -92.56
CA ASP A 26 -4.53 36.10 -91.80
C ASP A 26 -4.79 36.06 -90.28
N VAL A 27 -5.70 36.89 -89.76
CA VAL A 27 -6.11 36.83 -88.34
C VAL A 27 -6.69 35.46 -87.98
N ASN A 28 -7.54 34.88 -88.83
CA ASN A 28 -8.15 33.56 -88.61
C ASN A 28 -7.09 32.44 -88.62
N LYS A 29 -6.11 32.52 -89.52
CA LYS A 29 -5.08 31.49 -89.74
C LYS A 29 -3.94 31.56 -88.73
N ASN A 30 -3.45 32.76 -88.45
CA ASN A 30 -2.24 32.99 -87.66
C ASN A 30 -2.53 33.44 -86.22
N GLY A 31 -3.73 33.95 -85.91
CA GLY A 31 -4.07 34.42 -84.55
C GLY A 31 -3.97 33.33 -83.47
N GLN A 32 -4.40 32.10 -83.77
CA GLN A 32 -4.27 30.97 -82.84
C GLN A 32 -2.81 30.53 -82.69
N ALA A 33 -2.00 30.57 -83.77
CA ALA A 33 -0.57 30.27 -83.70
C ALA A 33 0.19 31.34 -82.89
N TYR A 34 -0.16 32.61 -83.07
CA TYR A 34 0.35 33.74 -82.30
C TYR A 34 0.00 33.63 -80.81
N ALA A 35 -1.22 33.20 -80.47
CA ALA A 35 -1.63 32.95 -79.09
C ALA A 35 -0.96 31.72 -78.48
N ASN A 36 -0.69 30.67 -79.27
CA ASN A 36 -0.02 29.46 -78.82
C ASN A 36 1.51 29.61 -78.71
N ALA A 37 2.10 30.64 -79.33
CA ALA A 37 3.49 31.02 -79.08
C ALA A 37 3.61 31.51 -77.63
N GLY A 38 4.32 30.73 -76.80
CA GLY A 38 4.34 30.88 -75.32
C GLY A 38 4.98 32.16 -74.77
N THR A 39 5.43 33.08 -75.64
CA THR A 39 5.81 34.45 -75.29
C THR A 39 4.63 35.41 -75.24
N ASN A 40 3.52 35.06 -75.91
CA ASN A 40 2.39 35.94 -76.17
C ASN A 40 1.16 35.48 -75.37
N GLY A 41 0.76 34.22 -75.55
CA GLY A 41 -0.22 33.57 -74.69
C GLY A 41 0.48 32.84 -73.55
N SER A 42 -0.02 33.02 -72.33
CA SER A 42 0.46 32.31 -71.14
C SER A 42 -0.69 31.54 -70.51
N CYS A 43 -0.48 30.24 -70.29
CA CYS A 43 -1.41 29.38 -69.57
C CYS A 43 -1.18 29.48 -68.06
N SER A 44 -2.27 29.47 -67.30
CA SER A 44 -2.24 29.62 -65.84
C SER A 44 -2.95 28.45 -65.20
N PHE A 45 -2.20 27.65 -64.44
CA PHE A 45 -2.64 26.40 -63.83
C PHE A 45 -2.78 26.57 -62.33
N LYS A 46 -3.82 25.97 -61.76
CA LYS A 46 -4.15 26.00 -60.33
C LYS A 46 -3.83 24.66 -59.69
N ASN A 47 -3.23 24.65 -58.50
CA ASN A 47 -2.89 23.40 -57.82
C ASN A 47 -4.14 22.55 -57.56
N VAL A 48 -4.00 21.22 -57.64
CA VAL A 48 -4.97 20.32 -56.99
C VAL A 48 -4.75 20.35 -55.47
N ALA A 49 -5.75 19.97 -54.69
CA ALA A 49 -5.61 19.91 -53.24
C ALA A 49 -4.44 18.97 -52.83
N LYS A 50 -3.61 19.42 -51.88
CA LYS A 50 -2.51 18.65 -51.30
C LYS A 50 -2.73 18.54 -49.79
N SER A 51 -2.34 17.42 -49.19
CA SER A 51 -2.45 17.25 -47.75
C SER A 51 -1.32 16.39 -47.19
N GLY A 52 -1.05 16.53 -45.90
CA GLY A 52 -0.05 15.78 -45.16
C GLY A 52 -0.55 15.44 -43.77
N SER A 53 -0.02 14.35 -43.22
CA SER A 53 -0.38 13.83 -41.90
C SER A 53 0.77 14.09 -40.93
N PHE A 54 0.50 14.87 -39.87
CA PHE A 54 1.51 15.38 -38.95
C PHE A 54 1.15 15.02 -37.51
N THR A 55 1.99 14.24 -36.84
CA THR A 55 1.83 13.98 -35.40
C THR A 55 2.35 15.18 -34.62
N LYS A 56 1.53 15.68 -33.68
CA LYS A 56 1.95 16.73 -32.74
C LYS A 56 3.17 16.25 -31.94
N ASN A 57 4.30 16.96 -32.03
CA ASN A 57 5.57 16.51 -31.46
C ASN A 57 6.08 17.36 -30.29
N ASN A 58 5.37 18.43 -29.93
CA ASN A 58 5.71 19.33 -28.81
C ASN A 58 5.02 18.97 -27.47
N CYS A 59 4.66 17.70 -27.26
CA CYS A 59 3.93 17.25 -26.06
C CYS A 59 4.78 17.05 -24.79
N GLY A 60 6.09 17.30 -24.83
CA GLY A 60 6.97 17.07 -23.69
C GLY A 60 7.19 15.58 -23.36
N VAL A 61 7.87 15.31 -22.26
CA VAL A 61 8.25 13.94 -21.86
C VAL A 61 7.01 13.14 -21.44
N GLY A 62 6.87 11.93 -21.98
CA GLY A 62 5.76 11.02 -21.67
C GLY A 62 4.42 11.32 -22.36
N GLY A 63 4.33 12.45 -23.09
CA GLY A 63 3.13 12.85 -23.82
C GLY A 63 3.08 12.28 -25.24
N THR A 64 1.99 11.58 -25.58
CA THR A 64 1.67 11.15 -26.95
C THR A 64 0.77 12.18 -27.63
N GLY A 65 1.26 12.78 -28.71
CA GLY A 65 0.49 13.75 -29.50
C GLY A 65 -0.48 13.11 -30.50
N SER A 66 -1.56 13.83 -30.83
CA SER A 66 -2.50 13.43 -31.87
C SER A 66 -1.92 13.57 -33.27
N VAL A 67 -2.42 12.76 -34.20
CA VAL A 67 -2.25 12.98 -35.65
C VAL A 67 -3.19 14.09 -36.11
N VAL A 68 -2.70 15.02 -36.90
CA VAL A 68 -3.44 16.14 -37.49
C VAL A 68 -3.20 16.15 -39.00
N ILE A 69 -4.27 16.28 -39.79
CA ILE A 69 -4.14 16.47 -41.24
C ILE A 69 -4.10 17.97 -41.53
N TYR A 70 -3.08 18.41 -42.26
CA TYR A 70 -3.01 19.76 -42.83
C TYR A 70 -3.25 19.66 -44.33
N THR A 71 -4.10 20.54 -44.87
CA THR A 71 -4.57 20.50 -46.27
C THR A 71 -4.50 21.88 -46.90
N VAL A 72 -3.80 21.98 -48.03
CA VAL A 72 -3.83 23.12 -48.93
C VAL A 72 -4.91 22.87 -49.97
N ALA A 73 -5.88 23.79 -50.06
CA ALA A 73 -7.03 23.66 -50.94
C ALA A 73 -6.64 23.74 -52.42
N ALA A 74 -7.51 23.22 -53.30
CA ALA A 74 -7.32 23.36 -54.73
C ALA A 74 -7.43 24.84 -55.16
N GLY A 75 -6.47 25.34 -55.92
CA GLY A 75 -6.42 26.71 -56.41
C GLY A 75 -5.93 27.78 -55.45
N THR A 76 -5.35 27.41 -54.29
CA THR A 76 -4.56 28.32 -53.43
C THR A 76 -3.31 28.84 -54.16
N TYR A 77 -2.65 27.98 -54.93
CA TYR A 77 -1.45 28.28 -55.71
C TYR A 77 -1.75 28.29 -57.21
N THR A 78 -1.09 29.19 -57.92
CA THR A 78 -1.26 29.40 -59.37
C THR A 78 0.12 29.57 -60.03
N ALA A 79 0.39 28.85 -61.13
CA ALA A 79 1.69 28.86 -61.81
C ALA A 79 1.57 28.58 -63.31
N ALA A 80 2.68 28.74 -64.05
CA ALA A 80 2.75 28.52 -65.50
C ALA A 80 2.64 27.04 -65.94
N THR A 81 2.74 26.08 -65.01
CA THR A 81 2.46 24.66 -65.26
C THR A 81 1.76 24.03 -64.05
N GLN A 82 0.98 22.98 -64.29
CA GLN A 82 0.31 22.22 -63.23
C GLN A 82 1.31 21.69 -62.19
N ALA A 83 2.46 21.16 -62.64
CA ALA A 83 3.48 20.60 -61.77
C ALA A 83 4.07 21.63 -60.80
N VAL A 84 4.30 22.88 -61.23
CA VAL A 84 4.84 23.94 -60.36
C VAL A 84 3.80 24.43 -59.35
N ALA A 85 2.51 24.52 -59.76
CA ALA A 85 1.43 24.87 -58.84
C ALA A 85 1.23 23.78 -57.77
N ASP A 86 1.21 22.50 -58.20
CA ASP A 86 1.11 21.34 -57.33
C ASP A 86 2.31 21.21 -56.37
N ALA A 87 3.53 21.48 -56.85
CA ALA A 87 4.73 21.49 -56.02
C ALA A 87 4.68 22.60 -54.96
N SER A 88 4.27 23.82 -55.34
CA SER A 88 4.12 24.95 -54.41
C SER A 88 3.13 24.63 -53.27
N ALA A 89 2.03 23.96 -53.60
CA ALA A 89 1.05 23.49 -52.60
C ALA A 89 1.58 22.34 -51.73
N GLN A 90 2.46 21.48 -52.26
CA GLN A 90 3.10 20.42 -51.48
C GLN A 90 4.20 20.97 -50.56
N ASP A 91 4.96 21.97 -51.00
CA ASP A 91 5.98 22.65 -50.20
C ASP A 91 5.36 23.43 -49.04
N ASP A 92 4.19 24.06 -49.25
CA ASP A 92 3.36 24.63 -48.17
C ASP A 92 2.96 23.56 -47.15
N VAL A 93 2.39 22.44 -47.60
CA VAL A 93 2.06 21.28 -46.73
C VAL A 93 3.28 20.83 -45.91
N ASN A 94 4.42 20.63 -46.56
CA ASN A 94 5.64 20.14 -45.94
C ASN A 94 6.22 21.15 -44.92
N LYS A 95 6.13 22.45 -45.22
CA LYS A 95 6.70 23.54 -44.40
C LYS A 95 5.83 23.91 -43.21
N ASN A 96 4.52 24.00 -43.41
CA ASN A 96 3.59 24.56 -42.42
C ASN A 96 2.83 23.48 -41.63
N GLY A 97 2.73 22.25 -42.13
CA GLY A 97 1.91 21.19 -41.52
C GLY A 97 2.31 20.80 -40.10
N GLN A 98 3.61 20.71 -39.79
CA GLN A 98 4.07 20.41 -38.42
C GLN A 98 3.80 21.58 -37.46
N ALA A 99 3.93 22.83 -37.91
CA ALA A 99 3.58 24.00 -37.12
C ALA A 99 2.06 24.04 -36.85
N TYR A 100 1.25 23.70 -37.85
CA TYR A 100 -0.20 23.58 -37.75
C TYR A 100 -0.62 22.48 -36.74
N ALA A 101 0.03 21.32 -36.72
CA ALA A 101 -0.22 20.26 -35.73
C ALA A 101 0.25 20.64 -34.31
N ASN A 102 1.35 21.39 -34.21
CA ASN A 102 1.91 21.84 -32.93
C ASN A 102 1.10 22.98 -32.30
N ALA A 103 0.29 23.72 -33.06
CA ALA A 103 -0.68 24.69 -32.54
C ALA A 103 -1.68 24.05 -31.55
N GLY A 104 -1.99 24.75 -30.45
CA GLY A 104 -2.74 24.21 -29.32
C GLY A 104 -4.21 23.85 -29.62
N THR A 105 -4.79 24.42 -30.68
CA THR A 105 -6.19 24.19 -31.09
C THR A 105 -6.38 22.99 -32.01
N ASN A 106 -5.34 22.55 -32.71
CA ASN A 106 -5.46 21.65 -33.86
C ASN A 106 -5.02 20.23 -33.52
N GLY A 107 -3.99 20.10 -32.68
CA GLY A 107 -3.51 18.83 -32.16
C GLY A 107 -3.54 18.81 -30.63
N SER A 108 -3.91 17.69 -30.05
CA SER A 108 -3.92 17.44 -28.61
C SER A 108 -2.70 16.63 -28.14
N CYS A 109 -2.46 16.63 -26.84
CA CYS A 109 -1.51 15.74 -26.16
C CYS A 109 -2.27 14.83 -25.20
N SER A 110 -1.78 13.61 -25.03
CA SER A 110 -2.33 12.62 -24.11
C SER A 110 -1.21 12.01 -23.27
N PHE A 111 -1.43 11.94 -21.96
CA PHE A 111 -0.47 11.45 -20.97
C PHE A 111 -1.11 10.33 -20.16
N LYS A 112 -0.31 9.33 -19.81
CA LYS A 112 -0.72 8.16 -19.02
C LYS A 112 -0.20 8.29 -17.59
N ASN A 113 -1.01 7.94 -16.60
CA ASN A 113 -0.60 8.05 -15.20
C ASN A 113 0.65 7.20 -14.92
N VAL A 114 1.55 7.68 -14.06
CA VAL A 114 2.51 6.77 -13.39
C VAL A 114 1.78 5.96 -12.33
N ALA A 115 2.37 4.86 -11.87
CA ALA A 115 1.77 4.06 -10.80
C ALA A 115 1.58 4.91 -9.52
N LYS A 116 0.42 4.79 -8.89
CA LYS A 116 0.10 5.42 -7.59
C LYS A 116 -0.28 4.33 -6.61
N SER A 117 0.06 4.51 -5.33
CA SER A 117 -0.31 3.56 -4.29
C SER A 117 -0.58 4.26 -2.97
N GLY A 118 -1.36 3.59 -2.12
CA GLY A 118 -1.68 4.03 -0.77
C GLY A 118 -1.68 2.86 0.19
N SER A 119 -1.40 3.16 1.46
CA SER A 119 -1.33 2.19 2.54
C SER A 119 -2.56 2.35 3.44
N PHE A 120 -3.34 1.29 3.60
CA PHE A 120 -4.64 1.32 4.26
C PHE A 120 -4.73 0.21 5.31
N THR A 121 -4.92 0.58 6.57
CA THR A 121 -5.20 -0.39 7.63
C THR A 121 -6.66 -0.83 7.54
N LYS A 122 -6.91 -2.14 7.53
CA LYS A 122 -8.27 -2.70 7.61
C LYS A 122 -8.96 -2.21 8.89
N ASN A 123 -10.05 -1.46 8.76
CA ASN A 123 -10.68 -0.76 9.89
C ASN A 123 -12.05 -1.31 10.30
N ASN A 124 -12.60 -2.28 9.55
CA ASN A 124 -13.84 -2.99 9.87
C ASN A 124 -13.59 -4.34 10.59
N CYS A 125 -12.68 -4.36 11.57
CA CYS A 125 -12.49 -5.51 12.45
C CYS A 125 -13.53 -5.52 13.58
N GLY A 126 -13.77 -6.69 14.18
CA GLY A 126 -14.58 -6.80 15.39
C GLY A 126 -13.89 -6.16 16.60
N VAL A 127 -14.63 -5.98 17.69
CA VAL A 127 -14.09 -5.45 18.96
C VAL A 127 -12.86 -6.26 19.41
N GLY A 128 -11.78 -5.58 19.76
CA GLY A 128 -10.48 -6.18 20.12
C GLY A 128 -9.58 -6.57 18.93
N GLY A 129 -10.07 -6.50 17.70
CA GLY A 129 -9.33 -6.90 16.50
C GLY A 129 -8.43 -5.79 15.95
N THR A 130 -7.14 -6.06 15.80
CA THR A 130 -6.19 -5.20 15.09
C THR A 130 -6.16 -5.59 13.60
N GLY A 131 -6.47 -4.65 12.70
CA GLY A 131 -6.44 -4.91 11.26
C GLY A 131 -5.04 -4.88 10.65
N SER A 132 -4.83 -5.66 9.61
CA SER A 132 -3.59 -5.62 8.81
C SER A 132 -3.49 -4.34 7.97
N VAL A 133 -2.26 -3.91 7.69
CA VAL A 133 -1.97 -2.90 6.66
C VAL A 133 -2.01 -3.56 5.28
N VAL A 134 -2.71 -2.94 4.33
CA VAL A 134 -2.88 -3.41 2.95
C VAL A 134 -2.45 -2.29 2.00
N ILE A 135 -1.63 -2.60 1.00
CA ILE A 135 -1.26 -1.64 -0.04
C ILE A 135 -2.23 -1.79 -1.21
N TYR A 136 -2.90 -0.69 -1.59
CA TYR A 136 -3.68 -0.61 -2.82
C TYR A 136 -2.90 0.18 -3.87
N THR A 137 -2.75 -0.38 -5.07
CA THR A 137 -1.92 0.18 -6.15
C THR A 137 -2.72 0.31 -7.44
N VAL A 138 -2.73 1.52 -7.98
CA VAL A 138 -3.17 1.83 -9.34
C VAL A 138 -1.97 1.72 -10.27
N ALA A 139 -2.03 0.77 -11.20
CA ALA A 139 -0.98 0.54 -12.19
C ALA A 139 -0.78 1.76 -13.11
N ALA A 140 0.43 1.90 -13.66
CA ALA A 140 0.73 2.91 -14.66
C ALA A 140 -0.11 2.68 -15.94
N GLY A 141 -0.62 3.76 -16.53
CA GLY A 141 -1.42 3.73 -17.76
C GLY A 141 -2.88 3.28 -17.63
N LYS A 142 -3.41 3.11 -16.41
CA LYS A 142 -4.86 2.91 -16.17
C LYS A 142 -5.68 4.14 -16.57
N TYR A 143 -5.16 5.34 -16.31
CA TYR A 143 -5.77 6.64 -16.59
C TYR A 143 -4.98 7.39 -17.67
N THR A 144 -5.72 8.13 -18.50
CA THR A 144 -5.17 8.99 -19.55
C THR A 144 -5.83 10.36 -19.48
N ALA A 145 -5.04 11.45 -19.58
CA ALA A 145 -5.53 12.83 -19.54
C ALA A 145 -4.69 13.76 -20.43
N SER A 146 -5.09 15.04 -20.52
CA SER A 146 -4.39 16.06 -21.33
C SER A 146 -3.07 16.57 -20.74
N THR A 147 -2.77 16.24 -19.48
CA THR A 147 -1.48 16.52 -18.83
C THR A 147 -1.08 15.35 -17.92
N GLN A 148 0.23 15.18 -17.66
CA GLN A 148 0.72 14.16 -16.72
C GLN A 148 0.10 14.32 -15.33
N ALA A 149 0.02 15.56 -14.82
CA ALA A 149 -0.54 15.86 -13.51
C ALA A 149 -2.03 15.48 -13.40
N ALA A 150 -2.83 15.68 -14.47
CA ALA A 150 -4.23 15.29 -14.48
C ALA A 150 -4.41 13.76 -14.52
N ALA A 151 -3.57 13.03 -15.26
CA ALA A 151 -3.62 11.56 -15.30
C ALA A 151 -3.19 10.97 -13.95
N ASP A 152 -2.13 11.52 -13.35
CA ASP A 152 -1.63 11.17 -12.02
C ASP A 152 -2.64 11.48 -10.91
N ALA A 153 -3.40 12.58 -11.01
CA ALA A 153 -4.45 12.94 -10.06
C ALA A 153 -5.61 11.93 -10.10
N LEU A 154 -6.10 11.57 -11.30
CA LEU A 154 -7.14 10.52 -11.45
C LEU A 154 -6.71 9.18 -10.84
N ALA A 155 -5.43 8.82 -10.98
CA ALA A 155 -4.87 7.61 -10.36
C ALA A 155 -4.76 7.73 -8.82
N GLN A 156 -4.48 8.92 -8.29
CA GLN A 156 -4.44 9.15 -6.85
C GLN A 156 -5.84 9.21 -6.23
N ASP A 157 -6.82 9.80 -6.91
CA ASP A 157 -8.22 9.84 -6.46
C ASP A 157 -8.83 8.43 -6.41
N ASP A 158 -8.49 7.57 -7.37
CA ASP A 158 -8.83 6.15 -7.36
C ASP A 158 -8.21 5.43 -6.16
N VAL A 159 -6.92 5.64 -5.88
CA VAL A 159 -6.26 5.14 -4.66
C VAL A 159 -6.99 5.59 -3.40
N ASN A 160 -7.25 6.89 -3.27
CA ASN A 160 -7.87 7.49 -2.09
C ASN A 160 -9.32 6.99 -1.88
N LYS A 161 -10.08 6.82 -2.97
CA LYS A 161 -11.49 6.43 -2.95
C LYS A 161 -11.70 4.94 -2.70
N ASN A 162 -10.88 4.08 -3.33
CA ASN A 162 -11.11 2.64 -3.35
C ASN A 162 -10.19 1.86 -2.38
N GLY A 163 -9.07 2.45 -1.94
CA GLY A 163 -8.07 1.75 -1.11
C GLY A 163 -8.59 1.23 0.23
N GLN A 164 -9.38 2.01 0.97
CA GLN A 164 -9.97 1.55 2.24
C GLN A 164 -11.01 0.43 2.03
N ALA A 165 -11.81 0.51 0.96
CA ALA A 165 -12.76 -0.55 0.61
C ALA A 165 -12.03 -1.84 0.21
N TYR A 166 -10.93 -1.72 -0.53
CA TYR A 166 -10.05 -2.82 -0.90
C TYR A 166 -9.40 -3.47 0.32
N ALA A 167 -8.88 -2.69 1.28
CA ALA A 167 -8.30 -3.20 2.53
C ALA A 167 -9.36 -3.85 3.45
N ASN A 168 -10.60 -3.35 3.41
CA ASN A 168 -11.70 -3.88 4.19
C ASN A 168 -12.29 -5.19 3.64
N ALA A 169 -12.01 -5.55 2.38
CA ALA A 169 -12.40 -6.83 1.80
C ALA A 169 -11.63 -8.00 2.44
N GLY A 170 -12.36 -9.05 2.85
CA GLY A 170 -11.83 -10.15 3.68
C GLY A 170 -10.76 -11.04 3.04
N THR A 171 -10.53 -10.92 1.73
CA THR A 171 -9.44 -11.60 1.00
C THR A 171 -8.11 -10.84 1.03
N ASN A 172 -8.15 -9.53 1.32
CA ASN A 172 -7.02 -8.62 1.10
C ASN A 172 -6.39 -8.14 2.42
N GLY A 173 -7.20 -8.04 3.48
CA GLY A 173 -6.75 -7.70 4.82
C GLY A 173 -7.34 -8.62 5.88
N SER A 174 -6.54 -8.94 6.89
CA SER A 174 -6.91 -9.76 8.05
C SER A 174 -7.18 -8.91 9.29
N CYS A 175 -7.82 -9.52 10.28
CA CYS A 175 -7.95 -8.98 11.64
C CYS A 175 -7.31 -9.96 12.60
N THR A 176 -6.41 -9.49 13.45
CA THR A 176 -5.77 -10.30 14.50
C THR A 176 -6.28 -9.85 15.87
N TYR A 177 -6.86 -10.77 16.60
CA TYR A 177 -7.31 -10.61 17.99
C TYR A 177 -6.27 -11.25 18.91
N LYS A 178 -6.02 -10.65 20.07
CA LYS A 178 -5.08 -11.16 21.07
C LYS A 178 -5.78 -11.22 22.43
N SER A 179 -5.53 -12.27 23.18
CA SER A 179 -6.03 -12.41 24.55
C SER A 179 -4.94 -12.94 25.46
N THR A 180 -4.95 -12.49 26.71
CA THR A 180 -4.16 -13.05 27.80
C THR A 180 -5.14 -13.37 28.92
N LYS A 181 -5.07 -14.60 29.46
CA LYS A 181 -5.86 -15.07 30.59
C LYS A 181 -4.94 -15.64 31.65
N SER A 182 -5.38 -15.62 32.90
CA SER A 182 -4.70 -16.28 34.00
C SER A 182 -5.68 -16.87 34.99
N SER A 183 -5.21 -17.84 35.76
CA SER A 183 -5.90 -18.36 36.94
C SER A 183 -4.87 -18.85 37.95
N TYR A 184 -5.28 -18.91 39.20
CA TYR A 184 -4.53 -19.52 40.29
C TYR A 184 -4.84 -21.01 40.33
N PHE A 185 -3.80 -21.82 40.54
CA PHE A 185 -3.88 -23.27 40.68
C PHE A 185 -3.13 -23.69 41.94
N VAL A 186 -3.75 -24.52 42.76
CA VAL A 186 -3.16 -25.07 43.97
C VAL A 186 -2.48 -26.38 43.62
N ARG A 187 -1.23 -26.57 44.05
CA ARG A 187 -0.53 -27.86 43.89
C ARG A 187 -1.34 -28.99 44.55
N ASN A 188 -1.61 -30.08 43.83
CA ASN A 188 -2.47 -31.17 44.33
C ASN A 188 -1.77 -32.54 44.44
N ASN A 189 -0.47 -32.61 44.12
CA ASN A 189 0.39 -33.78 44.34
C ASN A 189 1.36 -33.52 45.52
N CYS A 190 0.82 -33.61 46.74
CA CYS A 190 1.59 -33.62 47.98
C CYS A 190 1.41 -34.99 48.63
N ASP A 191 2.50 -35.75 48.75
CA ASP A 191 2.40 -37.22 48.72
C ASP A 191 1.96 -37.91 50.03
N THR A 192 1.85 -37.17 51.14
CA THR A 192 1.40 -37.72 52.44
C THR A 192 0.58 -36.73 53.28
N ALA A 193 -0.13 -37.28 54.27
CA ALA A 193 -1.12 -36.63 55.13
C ALA A 193 -0.74 -35.22 55.64
N GLY A 194 -1.68 -34.27 55.50
CA GLY A 194 -1.57 -32.91 56.03
C GLY A 194 -0.90 -31.88 55.10
N GLY A 195 -0.26 -32.30 54.00
CA GLY A 195 0.39 -31.39 53.06
C GLY A 195 -0.60 -30.60 52.20
N MET A 196 -0.73 -29.30 52.45
CA MET A 196 -1.45 -28.35 51.58
C MET A 196 -0.52 -27.82 50.48
N GLY A 197 -1.00 -27.74 49.25
CA GLY A 197 -0.23 -27.14 48.16
C GLY A 197 -0.21 -25.60 48.23
N SER A 198 0.89 -24.99 47.79
CA SER A 198 0.92 -23.55 47.52
C SER A 198 0.05 -23.22 46.31
N SER A 199 -0.64 -22.07 46.34
CA SER A 199 -1.30 -21.49 45.16
C SER A 199 -0.29 -20.79 44.25
N VAL A 200 -0.36 -21.03 42.94
CA VAL A 200 0.51 -20.44 41.93
C VAL A 200 -0.33 -19.88 40.78
N GLU A 201 -0.06 -18.66 40.32
CA GLU A 201 -0.69 -18.11 39.12
C GLU A 201 -0.05 -18.73 37.86
N TYR A 202 -0.89 -19.18 36.94
CA TYR A 202 -0.50 -19.51 35.57
C TYR A 202 -1.22 -18.57 34.59
N SER A 203 -0.49 -18.05 33.61
CA SER A 203 -1.04 -17.17 32.58
C SER A 203 -0.62 -17.63 31.18
N ALA A 204 -1.54 -17.54 30.23
CA ALA A 204 -1.31 -17.87 28.82
C ALA A 204 -1.81 -16.76 27.91
N THR A 205 -1.16 -16.61 26.75
CA THR A 205 -1.49 -15.61 25.73
C THR A 205 -1.73 -16.28 24.39
N ALA A 206 -2.90 -16.06 23.81
CA ALA A 206 -3.30 -16.63 22.52
C ALA A 206 -3.71 -15.55 21.51
N THR A 207 -3.70 -15.92 20.24
CA THR A 207 -4.14 -15.08 19.11
C THR A 207 -5.16 -15.79 18.24
N SER A 208 -6.02 -15.01 17.60
CA SER A 208 -7.04 -15.49 16.66
C SER A 208 -7.11 -14.57 15.44
N ASN A 209 -7.50 -15.14 14.30
CA ASN A 209 -7.92 -14.36 13.11
C ASN A 209 -9.45 -14.37 12.91
N ILE A 210 -10.21 -14.89 13.88
CA ILE A 210 -11.67 -15.10 13.84
C ILE A 210 -12.37 -14.03 14.68
N SER A 211 -12.14 -14.03 16.00
CA SER A 211 -12.78 -13.10 16.94
C SER A 211 -12.03 -13.01 18.27
N GLN A 212 -12.36 -11.99 19.07
CA GLN A 212 -11.88 -11.91 20.45
C GLN A 212 -12.34 -13.10 21.29
N ALA A 213 -13.56 -13.61 21.07
CA ALA A 213 -14.08 -14.78 21.79
C ALA A 213 -13.28 -16.06 21.49
N ASP A 214 -12.80 -16.25 20.26
CA ASP A 214 -11.92 -17.38 19.90
C ASP A 214 -10.50 -17.20 20.48
N ALA A 215 -9.96 -15.98 20.52
CA ALA A 215 -8.70 -15.70 21.21
C ALA A 215 -8.81 -15.95 22.73
N ASP A 216 -9.89 -15.50 23.35
CA ASP A 216 -10.21 -15.72 24.76
C ASP A 216 -10.39 -17.22 25.08
N ALA A 217 -11.11 -17.97 24.23
CA ALA A 217 -11.31 -19.40 24.39
C ALA A 217 -9.99 -20.18 24.27
N LYS A 218 -9.10 -19.80 23.35
CA LYS A 218 -7.77 -20.41 23.21
C LYS A 218 -6.87 -20.13 24.41
N ALA A 219 -6.85 -18.90 24.91
CA ALA A 219 -6.10 -18.55 26.11
C ALA A 219 -6.64 -19.28 27.36
N TRP A 220 -7.96 -19.44 27.50
CA TRP A 220 -8.55 -20.23 28.57
C TRP A 220 -8.29 -21.74 28.43
N ALA A 221 -8.31 -22.29 27.22
CA ALA A 221 -8.00 -23.70 27.00
C ALA A 221 -6.55 -24.03 27.39
N ASP A 222 -5.60 -23.15 27.08
CA ASP A 222 -4.21 -23.26 27.54
C ASP A 222 -4.12 -23.21 29.07
N VAL A 223 -4.70 -22.17 29.70
CA VAL A 223 -4.74 -22.01 31.16
C VAL A 223 -5.32 -23.24 31.87
N ASN A 224 -6.43 -23.79 31.38
CA ASN A 224 -7.11 -24.93 32.01
C ASN A 224 -6.36 -26.26 31.79
N ASN A 225 -5.74 -26.46 30.62
CA ASN A 225 -5.02 -27.70 30.32
C ASN A 225 -3.64 -27.76 30.99
N ASN A 226 -2.94 -26.63 31.07
CA ASN A 226 -1.54 -26.57 31.51
C ASN A 226 -1.38 -26.10 32.97
N GLY A 227 -2.32 -25.31 33.50
CA GLY A 227 -2.19 -24.64 34.80
C GLY A 227 -1.98 -25.57 35.99
N GLN A 228 -2.72 -26.68 36.07
CA GLN A 228 -2.54 -27.65 37.16
C GLN A 228 -1.18 -28.37 37.10
N ASN A 229 -0.72 -28.73 35.90
CA ASN A 229 0.60 -29.33 35.71
C ASN A 229 1.71 -28.32 36.10
N PHE A 230 1.55 -27.05 35.71
CA PHE A 230 2.46 -25.97 36.10
C PHE A 230 2.52 -25.79 37.62
N ALA A 231 1.37 -25.77 38.31
CA ALA A 231 1.33 -25.69 39.78
C ALA A 231 1.91 -26.94 40.46
N ASN A 232 1.73 -28.14 39.89
CA ASN A 232 2.33 -29.36 40.44
C ASN A 232 3.86 -29.43 40.26
N ILE A 233 4.40 -28.72 39.27
CA ILE A 233 5.86 -28.60 39.03
C ILE A 233 6.49 -27.42 39.79
N ARG A 234 5.77 -26.30 39.93
CA ARG A 234 6.30 -25.02 40.47
C ARG A 234 5.87 -24.72 41.89
N GLY A 235 4.76 -25.29 42.34
CA GLY A 235 4.23 -25.12 43.69
C GLY A 235 4.99 -25.96 44.71
N LYS A 236 5.04 -25.45 45.94
CA LYS A 236 5.51 -26.18 47.11
C LYS A 236 4.35 -26.99 47.72
N CYS A 237 4.72 -27.96 48.56
CA CYS A 237 3.83 -28.52 49.57
C CYS A 237 4.22 -27.88 50.90
N GLU A 238 3.22 -27.52 51.71
CA GLU A 238 3.40 -26.96 53.04
C GLU A 238 2.51 -27.72 54.03
N LEU A 239 3.06 -28.07 55.18
CA LEU A 239 2.38 -28.75 56.27
C LEU A 239 1.76 -27.73 57.23
N GLU A 240 0.73 -28.15 57.98
CA GLU A 240 0.14 -27.29 59.01
C GLU A 240 1.13 -27.04 60.16
N THR A 241 1.33 -25.76 60.51
CA THR A 241 2.31 -25.34 61.53
C THR A 241 1.65 -24.73 62.75
N GLN A 242 2.11 -25.14 63.94
CA GLN A 242 1.73 -24.60 65.24
C GLN A 242 2.84 -23.68 65.78
N VAL A 243 2.52 -22.89 66.82
CA VAL A 243 3.46 -21.92 67.42
C VAL A 243 3.88 -22.38 68.81
N PHE A 244 5.02 -23.06 68.89
CA PHE A 244 5.60 -23.55 70.13
C PHE A 244 6.47 -22.48 70.80
N HIS A 245 6.53 -22.48 72.14
CA HIS A 245 7.24 -21.45 72.91
C HIS A 245 8.30 -22.08 73.83
N PHE A 246 9.56 -21.67 73.68
CA PHE A 246 10.71 -22.29 74.35
C PHE A 246 11.69 -21.27 74.95
N ARG A 247 12.49 -21.74 75.91
CA ARG A 247 13.57 -20.98 76.59
C ARG A 247 14.82 -21.83 76.77
N GLY A 248 15.99 -21.19 76.70
CA GLY A 248 17.28 -21.82 76.92
C GLY A 248 17.59 -22.05 78.41
N ASN A 249 17.99 -23.28 78.75
CA ASN A 249 18.59 -23.76 80.00
C ASN A 249 19.96 -23.12 80.34
N GLY A 250 20.10 -21.81 80.15
CA GLY A 250 21.40 -21.21 79.87
C GLY A 250 21.83 -21.52 78.43
N GLN A 251 23.15 -21.81 78.29
CA GLN A 251 25.30 -22.20 76.40
C GLN A 251 25.47 -23.45 75.40
N GLY A 252 25.00 -23.32 74.16
CA GLY A 252 24.77 -24.45 73.24
C GLY A 252 23.35 -25.06 73.29
N SER A 253 22.37 -24.35 73.85
CA SER A 253 20.94 -24.75 73.84
C SER A 253 20.38 -24.69 72.41
N TYR A 254 19.73 -25.77 71.97
CA TYR A 254 19.16 -25.85 70.63
C TYR A 254 17.88 -26.69 70.61
N ILE A 255 17.12 -26.55 69.53
CA ILE A 255 15.90 -27.31 69.27
C ILE A 255 15.89 -27.77 67.81
N VAL A 256 15.42 -28.99 67.60
CA VAL A 256 15.24 -29.65 66.31
C VAL A 256 13.76 -29.85 66.08
N TYR A 257 13.26 -29.39 64.95
CA TYR A 257 11.84 -29.43 64.61
C TYR A 257 11.63 -29.67 63.11
N ILE A 258 10.45 -30.15 62.75
CA ILE A 258 10.01 -30.22 61.35
C ILE A 258 9.45 -28.84 60.96
N ASP A 259 10.02 -28.22 59.94
CA ASP A 259 9.58 -26.92 59.42
C ASP A 259 8.33 -27.05 58.53
N ARG A 260 7.81 -25.92 58.02
CA ARG A 260 6.59 -25.90 57.19
C ARG A 260 6.69 -26.71 55.90
N TYR A 261 7.88 -27.09 55.44
CA TYR A 261 8.11 -27.85 54.21
C TYR A 261 8.32 -29.36 54.47
N GLY A 262 8.48 -29.76 55.73
CA GLY A 262 8.83 -31.12 56.12
C GLY A 262 10.32 -31.34 56.40
N ASP A 263 11.14 -30.29 56.30
CA ASP A 263 12.59 -30.39 56.50
C ASP A 263 12.95 -30.37 58.01
N GLU A 264 13.94 -31.16 58.41
CA GLU A 264 14.50 -31.12 59.77
C GLU A 264 15.36 -29.87 59.95
N VAL A 265 14.87 -28.91 60.74
CA VAL A 265 15.56 -27.66 61.04
C VAL A 265 16.06 -27.65 62.47
N THR A 266 17.36 -27.43 62.64
CA THR A 266 17.98 -27.10 63.93
C THR A 266 18.06 -25.60 64.08
N SER A 267 17.48 -25.05 65.14
CA SER A 267 17.67 -23.65 65.57
C SER A 267 18.30 -23.57 66.95
N GLU A 268 19.24 -22.64 67.13
CA GLU A 268 19.75 -22.29 68.45
C GLU A 268 18.68 -21.53 69.25
N LEU A 269 18.53 -21.87 70.53
CA LEU A 269 17.76 -21.08 71.49
C LEU A 269 18.65 -19.89 71.90
N SER A 270 18.54 -18.82 71.09
CA SER A 270 19.59 -17.83 70.89
C SER A 270 20.10 -17.12 72.14
N ASN A 271 21.42 -17.10 72.30
CA ASN A 271 22.23 -16.31 73.23
C ASN A 271 21.63 -15.93 74.61
N TRP A 272 21.12 -16.97 75.30
CA TRP A 272 21.72 -17.39 76.57
C TRP A 272 21.57 -16.44 77.78
N GLY A 273 20.35 -15.98 78.03
CA GLY A 273 19.91 -15.50 79.35
C GLY A 273 18.59 -16.15 79.77
N VAL A 274 18.16 -15.93 81.02
CA VAL A 274 16.79 -16.29 81.49
C VAL A 274 15.73 -15.31 80.96
N GLY A 275 15.77 -15.08 79.65
CA GLY A 275 14.93 -14.12 78.94
C GLY A 275 13.51 -14.63 78.64
N PRO A 276 12.69 -13.81 77.97
CA PRO A 276 11.35 -14.20 77.53
C PRO A 276 11.41 -15.36 76.52
N CYS A 277 10.31 -16.11 76.43
CA CYS A 277 10.21 -17.29 75.57
C CYS A 277 10.29 -16.90 74.09
N GLY A 278 11.12 -17.61 73.32
CA GLY A 278 11.14 -17.53 71.86
C GLY A 278 9.99 -18.35 71.26
N ALA A 279 9.30 -17.77 70.29
CA ALA A 279 8.27 -18.46 69.50
C ALA A 279 8.90 -19.15 68.29
N ILE A 280 8.50 -20.40 68.03
CA ILE A 280 8.97 -21.21 66.90
C ILE A 280 7.74 -21.75 66.15
N VAL A 281 7.69 -21.46 64.86
CA VAL A 281 6.64 -21.95 63.96
C VAL A 281 7.12 -23.25 63.33
N ALA A 282 6.51 -24.36 63.71
CA ALA A 282 6.91 -25.71 63.31
C ALA A 282 5.69 -26.62 63.12
N VAL A 283 5.87 -27.73 62.41
CA VAL A 283 4.85 -28.80 62.31
C VAL A 283 4.87 -29.65 63.58
N SER A 284 6.07 -30.05 63.99
CA SER A 284 6.30 -30.85 65.19
C SER A 284 7.71 -30.61 65.74
N ILE A 285 7.91 -30.86 67.03
CA ILE A 285 9.21 -30.76 67.69
C ILE A 285 9.81 -32.17 67.80
N ILE A 286 11.02 -32.37 67.30
CA ILE A 286 11.72 -33.66 67.29
C ILE A 286 12.55 -33.81 68.57
N LYS A 287 13.31 -32.76 68.94
CA LYS A 287 14.25 -32.81 70.08
C LYS A 287 14.51 -31.42 70.65
N ILE A 288 14.56 -31.32 71.97
CA ILE A 288 15.06 -30.15 72.70
C ILE A 288 16.37 -30.54 73.39
N PHE A 289 17.38 -29.67 73.37
CA PHE A 289 18.63 -29.86 74.11
C PHE A 289 18.95 -28.64 74.96
N ASN A 290 19.16 -28.86 76.27
CA ASN A 290 19.35 -27.81 77.28
C ASN A 290 18.31 -26.68 77.18
N GLY A 291 17.03 -27.02 76.94
CA GLY A 291 15.93 -26.05 76.88
C GLY A 291 14.68 -26.59 77.59
N SER A 292 13.67 -25.74 77.73
CA SER A 292 12.37 -26.15 78.28
C SER A 292 11.22 -25.39 77.61
N ALA A 293 10.05 -26.01 77.53
CA ALA A 293 8.81 -25.36 77.12
C ALA A 293 8.43 -24.22 78.06
N CYS A 294 7.62 -23.29 77.55
CA CYS A 294 6.95 -22.27 78.34
C CYS A 294 5.47 -22.59 78.47
N SER A 295 4.98 -22.70 79.71
CA SER A 295 3.57 -22.97 80.02
C SER A 295 2.67 -21.86 79.46
N GLY A 296 1.87 -22.17 78.42
CA GLY A 296 1.00 -21.20 77.76
C GLY A 296 0.51 -21.59 76.34
N GLY A 297 1.09 -22.63 75.73
CA GLY A 297 0.57 -23.30 74.53
C GLY A 297 0.51 -24.81 74.78
N GLU A 298 -0.35 -25.54 74.05
CA GLU A 298 -0.73 -26.91 74.37
C GLU A 298 0.44 -27.91 74.33
N GLU A 299 0.55 -28.73 75.38
CA GLU A 299 1.38 -29.94 75.39
C GLU A 299 0.61 -31.06 74.69
N VAL A 300 1.03 -31.43 73.48
CA VAL A 300 0.58 -32.66 72.82
C VAL A 300 1.56 -33.77 73.20
N GLU A 301 1.14 -34.68 74.09
CA GLU A 301 1.95 -35.85 74.44
C GLU A 301 2.17 -36.76 73.22
N PRO A 302 3.37 -37.35 73.06
CA PRO A 302 3.65 -38.30 71.99
C PRO A 302 2.99 -39.65 72.30
N GLY A 303 1.78 -39.86 71.76
CA GLY A 303 1.05 -41.13 71.86
C GLY A 303 1.76 -42.29 71.14
N GLY A 304 2.72 -42.92 71.82
CA GLY A 304 3.20 -44.26 71.48
C GLY A 304 2.09 -45.29 71.74
N GLY A 305 1.85 -46.18 70.78
CA GLY A 305 0.69 -47.07 70.82
C GLY A 305 0.97 -48.47 71.38
N GLU A 306 -0.11 -49.09 71.86
CA GLU A 306 -0.44 -50.52 71.69
C GLU A 306 -1.88 -50.60 71.12
#